data_AF-A0A813I9L6-F1
#
_entry.id   AF-A0A813I9L6-F1
#
_cell.length_a   1.000
_cell.length_b   1.000
_cell.length_c   1.000
_cell.angle_alpha   90.00
_cell.angle_beta   90.00
_cell.angle_gamma   90.00
#
_symmetry.space_group_name_H-M   'P 1'
#
loop_
_entity.id
_entity.type
_entity.pdbx_description
1 polymer ?
#
loop_
_entity_poly.entity_id
_entity_poly.type
_entity_poly.pdbx_seq_one_letter_code
_entity_poly.pdbx_strand_id
1 'polypeptide(L)'
;MSSCSNERAQALQRGRLAARRRTTPFFVLIMVVAAVVGVAAILCLDGSQAFSLSPSVVPKVSARTTSLARLVLAAEGASAAAKPTLSGCRQDLQALCKTQPRVGYHFRKFLQEQGSTYQGYQLFKVPEATVQQFLALHARGALEQFEVASADALAKLDAVKDDDAFAYWQWHETIVQEAFGTKRPDGVPAQVVHKFLETFQAGGFERVDMGSDSQVAEVRAFQKTKGGSGHDIWREFCRSHRGQENNFDPKSWPAEHLRRFLDKSKAASSRRPARAKDLPLTKEGCLEEVLAKLVTSHVPVMPAPEVKARMQLLHADPAVFLIPDFWPKEACQRLINAANSSGEIRQSSITGQGIYAGEERQIRTSGSVVMKPEMARRYNAEDLVRRLIRDLVGTLGVGCAGAGQVSKLLTSEYPQVVRYERGQYFTDHEDAFAASKARVDNYQRRVTLLVYLNDVEKGGATRFPKLGFQVKPRQGQALLFFPSFANGRPDPRTLHSAEAAEDEKWIAQVWIGSPMPSHRR
;
A
#
# COMPACT_ATOMS: atom_id res chain seq x y z
N MET A 1 17.49 -7.59 -60.39
CA MET A 1 18.55 -8.15 -61.26
C MET A 1 19.32 -9.14 -60.40
N SER A 2 19.12 -10.46 -60.48
CA SER A 2 18.58 -11.28 -61.58
C SER A 2 19.40 -11.11 -62.88
N SER A 3 19.92 -12.16 -63.52
CA SER A 3 19.71 -13.60 -63.28
C SER A 3 20.77 -14.45 -63.98
N CYS A 4 21.00 -15.67 -63.49
CA CYS A 4 21.27 -16.81 -64.37
C CYS A 4 20.78 -18.12 -63.69
N SER A 5 20.10 -18.97 -64.44
CA SER A 5 19.45 -20.21 -63.98
C SER A 5 19.08 -21.10 -65.17
N ASN A 6 18.82 -22.39 -64.89
CA ASN A 6 18.51 -23.48 -65.85
C ASN A 6 19.73 -24.01 -66.63
N GLU A 7 19.82 -25.29 -67.06
CA GLU A 7 18.98 -26.51 -66.90
C GLU A 7 19.94 -27.72 -66.64
N ARG A 8 19.66 -28.87 -65.99
CA ARG A 8 18.47 -29.63 -65.52
C ARG A 8 18.13 -30.91 -66.34
N ALA A 9 18.88 -32.00 -66.09
CA ALA A 9 18.51 -33.41 -66.36
C ALA A 9 19.20 -34.31 -65.29
N GLN A 10 18.52 -35.17 -64.51
CA GLN A 10 18.06 -36.55 -64.78
C GLN A 10 19.19 -37.58 -65.07
N ALA A 11 19.23 -38.82 -64.55
CA ALA A 11 18.55 -39.47 -63.40
C ALA A 11 19.17 -40.87 -63.09
N LEU A 12 18.94 -41.45 -61.89
CA LEU A 12 19.17 -42.89 -61.52
C LEU A 12 20.69 -43.34 -61.46
N GLN A 13 21.14 -44.46 -60.85
CA GLN A 13 20.48 -45.53 -60.07
C GLN A 13 21.40 -46.20 -58.98
N ARG A 14 20.90 -46.29 -57.74
CA ARG A 14 21.01 -47.36 -56.68
C ARG A 14 22.19 -48.36 -56.58
N GLY A 15 22.70 -48.53 -55.35
CA GLY A 15 23.19 -49.82 -54.78
C GLY A 15 24.49 -49.70 -53.95
N ARG A 16 24.75 -50.42 -52.84
CA ARG A 16 24.00 -51.43 -52.04
C ARG A 16 24.55 -51.46 -50.58
N LEU A 17 23.68 -51.75 -49.58
CA LEU A 17 23.86 -52.57 -48.32
C LEU A 17 25.13 -52.37 -47.43
N ALA A 18 25.16 -52.51 -46.09
CA ALA A 18 24.22 -52.68 -44.96
C ALA A 18 25.04 -52.42 -43.63
N ALA A 19 24.59 -52.51 -42.36
CA ALA A 19 23.43 -53.19 -41.77
C ALA A 19 22.94 -52.63 -40.39
N ARG A 20 21.67 -52.93 -40.10
CA ARG A 20 20.87 -52.74 -38.86
C ARG A 20 21.53 -53.11 -37.51
N ARG A 21 21.08 -52.40 -36.44
CA ARG A 21 20.63 -52.82 -35.07
C ARG A 21 21.08 -51.75 -34.04
N ARG A 22 20.36 -51.41 -32.96
CA ARG A 22 19.04 -51.80 -32.40
C ARG A 22 18.39 -50.55 -31.75
N THR A 23 17.07 -50.52 -31.59
CA THR A 23 16.33 -49.43 -30.92
C THR A 23 15.90 -49.77 -29.50
N THR A 24 15.74 -48.74 -28.65
CA THR A 24 15.07 -48.72 -27.32
C THR A 24 15.79 -49.51 -26.21
N PRO A 25 16.00 -48.88 -25.02
CA PRO A 25 15.05 -49.10 -23.93
C PRO A 25 14.81 -47.84 -23.06
N PHE A 26 14.02 -46.86 -23.53
CA PHE A 26 13.54 -45.76 -22.67
C PHE A 26 12.16 -46.06 -22.03
N PHE A 27 11.31 -46.84 -22.72
CA PHE A 27 9.97 -47.21 -22.25
C PHE A 27 9.96 -48.14 -21.02
N VAL A 28 10.98 -48.98 -20.85
CA VAL A 28 11.06 -49.92 -19.71
C VAL A 28 11.21 -49.17 -18.38
N LEU A 29 12.01 -48.09 -18.37
CA LEU A 29 12.24 -47.29 -17.16
C LEU A 29 10.96 -46.58 -16.71
N ILE A 30 10.17 -46.07 -17.65
CA ILE A 30 8.89 -45.39 -17.37
C ILE A 30 7.87 -46.38 -16.79
N MET A 31 7.78 -47.61 -17.33
CA MET A 31 6.92 -48.65 -16.77
C MET A 31 7.31 -49.06 -15.34
N VAL A 32 8.60 -49.18 -15.05
CA VAL A 32 9.07 -49.53 -13.68
C VAL A 32 8.77 -48.41 -12.69
N VAL A 33 8.98 -47.14 -13.06
CA VAL A 33 8.62 -46.00 -12.18
C VAL A 33 7.10 -45.91 -11.97
N ALA A 34 6.30 -46.13 -13.01
CA ALA A 34 4.84 -46.19 -12.89
C ALA A 34 4.36 -47.32 -11.96
N ALA A 35 5.00 -48.50 -12.03
CA ALA A 35 4.69 -49.62 -11.14
C ALA A 35 5.05 -49.32 -9.67
N VAL A 36 6.23 -48.74 -9.41
CA VAL A 36 6.67 -48.39 -8.04
C VAL A 36 5.77 -47.31 -7.42
N VAL A 37 5.38 -46.28 -8.19
CA VAL A 37 4.45 -45.24 -7.72
C VAL A 37 3.03 -45.80 -7.55
N GLY A 38 2.59 -46.70 -8.43
CA GLY A 38 1.27 -47.36 -8.34
C GLY A 38 1.13 -48.26 -7.11
N VAL A 39 2.17 -49.05 -6.78
CA VAL A 39 2.16 -49.90 -5.57
C VAL A 39 2.20 -49.05 -4.29
N ALA A 40 2.94 -47.94 -4.28
CA ALA A 40 2.95 -47.00 -3.15
C ALA A 40 1.59 -46.33 -2.91
N ALA A 41 0.79 -46.10 -3.96
CA ALA A 41 -0.55 -45.52 -3.85
C ALA A 41 -1.61 -46.50 -3.31
N ILE A 42 -1.42 -47.81 -3.51
CA ILE A 42 -2.39 -48.86 -3.10
C ILE A 42 -2.22 -49.25 -1.62
N LEU A 43 -1.02 -49.09 -1.05
CA LEU A 43 -0.73 -49.43 0.35
C LEU A 43 -1.06 -48.32 1.38
N CYS A 44 -1.66 -47.20 0.94
CA CYS A 44 -2.20 -46.16 1.83
C CYS A 44 -3.72 -46.29 2.09
N LEU A 45 -4.32 -47.44 1.74
CA LEU A 45 -5.73 -47.77 1.99
C LEU A 45 -5.90 -49.02 2.86
N ASP A 46 -5.06 -49.17 3.89
CA ASP A 46 -5.50 -49.85 5.11
C ASP A 46 -4.74 -49.32 6.34
N GLY A 47 -5.47 -48.93 7.38
CA GLY A 47 -4.91 -48.26 8.54
C GLY A 47 -4.52 -49.22 9.65
N SER A 48 -3.30 -49.77 9.64
CA SER A 48 -2.77 -50.54 10.78
C SER A 48 -1.25 -50.68 10.87
N GLN A 49 -0.77 -50.51 12.10
CA GLN A 49 0.58 -50.79 12.63
C GLN A 49 1.74 -49.89 12.16
N ALA A 50 2.70 -49.72 13.08
CA ALA A 50 3.92 -48.94 12.87
C ALA A 50 5.14 -49.87 12.92
N PHE A 51 6.14 -49.61 12.08
CA PHE A 51 7.42 -50.31 12.10
C PHE A 51 8.59 -49.32 12.21
N SER A 52 9.55 -49.67 13.06
CA SER A 52 10.82 -48.94 13.23
C SER A 52 11.95 -49.69 12.52
N LEU A 53 12.88 -48.98 11.89
CA LEU A 53 14.08 -49.54 11.27
C LEU A 53 15.31 -48.67 11.61
N SER A 54 16.38 -49.33 12.05
CA SER A 54 17.62 -48.69 12.50
C SER A 54 18.56 -48.31 11.33
N PRO A 55 19.40 -47.26 11.49
CA PRO A 55 20.30 -46.80 10.44
C PRO A 55 21.64 -47.56 10.42
N SER A 56 21.90 -48.34 9.37
CA SER A 56 23.25 -48.87 9.08
C SER A 56 23.43 -49.20 7.59
N VAL A 57 24.69 -49.35 7.16
CA VAL A 57 25.16 -49.57 5.78
C VAL A 57 25.02 -48.37 4.82
N VAL A 58 26.12 -47.61 4.65
CA VAL A 58 26.28 -46.60 3.59
C VAL A 58 27.52 -46.95 2.74
N PRO A 59 27.34 -47.38 1.48
CA PRO A 59 28.45 -47.51 0.52
C PRO A 59 28.85 -46.13 -0.04
N LYS A 60 30.15 -45.82 -0.07
CA LYS A 60 30.66 -44.61 -0.75
C LYS A 60 30.60 -44.80 -2.27
N VAL A 61 30.03 -43.85 -3.00
CA VAL A 61 30.06 -43.78 -4.47
C VAL A 61 30.69 -42.45 -4.91
N SER A 62 31.45 -42.50 -6.02
CA SER A 62 32.36 -41.43 -6.45
C SER A 62 31.66 -40.16 -6.98
N ALA A 63 32.33 -39.02 -6.85
CA ALA A 63 31.82 -37.70 -7.19
C ALA A 63 31.79 -37.42 -8.71
N ARG A 64 30.82 -37.99 -9.43
CA ARG A 64 30.51 -37.56 -10.82
C ARG A 64 29.06 -37.77 -11.31
N THR A 65 28.08 -37.84 -10.40
CA THR A 65 26.65 -38.07 -10.74
C THR A 65 25.65 -37.26 -9.89
N THR A 66 25.97 -36.01 -9.54
CA THR A 66 25.12 -35.13 -8.71
C THR A 66 24.44 -34.00 -9.49
N SER A 67 23.56 -34.36 -10.44
CA SER A 67 22.65 -33.40 -11.12
C SER A 67 21.15 -33.74 -11.00
N LEU A 68 20.80 -34.78 -10.24
CA LEU A 68 19.40 -35.19 -9.98
C LEU A 68 19.04 -35.30 -8.49
N ALA A 69 20.01 -35.15 -7.58
CA ALA A 69 19.81 -35.16 -6.12
C ALA A 69 19.63 -33.75 -5.52
N ARG A 70 19.11 -32.79 -6.30
CA ARG A 70 18.91 -31.39 -5.86
C ARG A 70 17.53 -30.83 -6.26
N LEU A 71 16.53 -31.71 -6.35
CA LEU A 71 15.18 -31.41 -6.84
C LEU A 71 14.11 -31.82 -5.81
N VAL A 72 14.37 -31.51 -4.53
CA VAL A 72 13.39 -31.59 -3.42
C VAL A 72 13.54 -30.38 -2.47
N LEU A 73 14.77 -29.92 -2.19
CA LEU A 73 15.05 -28.79 -1.30
C LEU A 73 15.88 -27.69 -1.98
N ALA A 74 15.19 -26.82 -2.72
CA ALA A 74 15.66 -25.49 -3.12
C ALA A 74 14.43 -24.62 -3.44
N ALA A 75 13.88 -23.94 -2.43
CA ALA A 75 12.72 -23.08 -2.61
C ALA A 75 13.13 -21.69 -3.11
N GLU A 76 13.20 -21.50 -4.43
CA GLU A 76 13.22 -20.16 -5.05
C GLU A 76 12.64 -20.23 -6.47
N GLY A 77 11.59 -19.47 -6.74
CA GLY A 77 10.76 -19.66 -7.95
C GLY A 77 9.63 -18.66 -8.09
N ALA A 78 9.95 -17.37 -8.03
CA ALA A 78 9.12 -16.21 -8.42
C ALA A 78 7.58 -16.37 -8.28
N SER A 79 7.03 -15.99 -7.13
CA SER A 79 5.57 -15.85 -6.98
C SER A 79 5.05 -14.66 -7.79
N ALA A 80 4.70 -14.92 -9.05
CA ALA A 80 3.81 -14.06 -9.82
C ALA A 80 2.45 -14.04 -9.10
N ALA A 81 2.07 -12.89 -8.55
CA ALA A 81 0.90 -12.77 -7.68
C ALA A 81 -0.38 -13.27 -8.36
N ALA A 82 -0.84 -14.45 -7.95
CA ALA A 82 -2.06 -15.06 -8.46
C ALA A 82 -3.25 -14.13 -8.19
N LYS A 83 -4.11 -13.96 -9.19
CA LYS A 83 -5.37 -13.22 -9.02
C LYS A 83 -6.22 -13.93 -7.96
N PRO A 84 -6.89 -13.22 -7.05
CA PRO A 84 -7.75 -13.84 -6.05
C PRO A 84 -8.87 -14.63 -6.75
N THR A 85 -8.93 -15.93 -6.46
CA THR A 85 -9.90 -16.85 -7.06
C THR A 85 -11.32 -16.47 -6.63
N LEU A 86 -12.26 -16.40 -7.57
CA LEU A 86 -13.67 -16.21 -7.25
C LEU A 86 -14.27 -17.53 -6.75
N SER A 87 -15.13 -17.45 -5.73
CA SER A 87 -16.05 -18.51 -5.32
C SER A 87 -17.07 -18.83 -6.42
N GLY A 88 -17.73 -20.00 -6.34
CA GLY A 88 -18.74 -20.45 -7.32
C GLY A 88 -19.77 -19.38 -7.66
N CYS A 89 -20.52 -18.89 -6.65
CA CYS A 89 -21.56 -17.86 -6.85
C CYS A 89 -21.03 -16.57 -7.50
N ARG A 90 -19.76 -16.20 -7.27
CA ARG A 90 -19.11 -15.06 -7.94
C ARG A 90 -18.67 -15.37 -9.38
N GLN A 91 -18.38 -16.63 -9.71
CA GLN A 91 -18.17 -17.06 -11.09
C GLN A 91 -19.49 -17.06 -11.86
N ASP A 92 -20.57 -17.58 -11.26
CA ASP A 92 -21.91 -17.64 -11.85
C ASP A 92 -22.44 -16.24 -12.22
N LEU A 93 -22.38 -15.30 -11.27
CA LEU A 93 -22.78 -13.91 -11.53
C LEU A 93 -21.86 -13.23 -12.57
N GLN A 94 -20.56 -13.57 -12.62
CA GLN A 94 -19.69 -13.07 -13.69
C GLN A 94 -20.04 -13.67 -15.06
N ALA A 95 -20.55 -14.89 -15.13
CA ALA A 95 -21.04 -15.49 -16.37
C ALA A 95 -22.34 -14.81 -16.84
N LEU A 96 -23.33 -14.65 -15.95
CA LEU A 96 -24.60 -13.96 -16.25
C LEU A 96 -24.37 -12.54 -16.76
N CYS A 97 -23.52 -11.75 -16.11
CA CYS A 97 -23.20 -10.38 -16.55
C CYS A 97 -22.43 -10.29 -17.89
N LYS A 98 -21.95 -11.41 -18.46
CA LYS A 98 -21.38 -11.47 -19.81
C LYS A 98 -22.43 -11.82 -20.87
N THR A 99 -23.32 -12.77 -20.57
CA THR A 99 -24.33 -13.30 -21.50
C THR A 99 -25.62 -12.49 -21.51
N GLN A 100 -25.94 -11.81 -20.40
CA GLN A 100 -27.15 -11.00 -20.23
C GLN A 100 -26.76 -9.59 -19.77
N PRO A 101 -26.55 -8.62 -20.69
CA PRO A 101 -26.02 -7.29 -20.37
C PRO A 101 -26.78 -6.55 -19.25
N ARG A 102 -28.12 -6.68 -19.23
CA ARG A 102 -29.01 -6.08 -18.20
C ARG A 102 -28.70 -6.54 -16.77
N VAL A 103 -28.22 -7.77 -16.57
CA VAL A 103 -27.89 -8.29 -15.22
C VAL A 103 -26.78 -7.47 -14.56
N GLY A 104 -25.87 -6.91 -15.36
CA GLY A 104 -24.85 -5.98 -14.88
C GLY A 104 -25.45 -4.72 -14.26
N TYR A 105 -26.49 -4.14 -14.88
CA TYR A 105 -27.23 -2.98 -14.38
C TYR A 105 -28.00 -3.34 -13.10
N HIS A 106 -28.79 -4.42 -13.11
CA HIS A 106 -29.59 -4.79 -11.94
C HIS A 106 -28.75 -5.12 -10.70
N PHE A 107 -27.58 -5.75 -10.86
CA PHE A 107 -26.69 -6.00 -9.71
C PHE A 107 -26.14 -4.71 -9.11
N ARG A 108 -25.87 -3.70 -9.94
CA ARG A 108 -25.38 -2.38 -9.48
C ARG A 108 -26.50 -1.59 -8.79
N LYS A 109 -27.70 -1.57 -9.38
CA LYS A 109 -28.92 -1.03 -8.77
C LYS A 109 -29.15 -1.66 -7.38
N PHE A 110 -29.20 -2.99 -7.32
CA PHE A 110 -29.36 -3.76 -6.09
C PHE A 110 -28.30 -3.44 -5.02
N LEU A 111 -27.01 -3.38 -5.37
CA LEU A 111 -25.97 -3.01 -4.41
C LEU A 111 -26.17 -1.60 -3.85
N GLN A 112 -26.54 -0.63 -4.69
CA GLN A 112 -26.75 0.75 -4.27
C GLN A 112 -28.02 0.90 -3.41
N GLU A 113 -29.09 0.16 -3.73
CA GLU A 113 -30.33 0.06 -2.93
C GLU A 113 -30.09 -0.57 -1.56
N GLN A 114 -29.15 -1.52 -1.43
CA GLN A 114 -28.70 -2.07 -0.15
C GLN A 114 -27.75 -1.12 0.63
N GLY A 115 -27.69 0.16 0.26
CA GLY A 115 -26.84 1.17 0.92
C GLY A 115 -25.33 0.94 0.76
N SER A 116 -24.92 0.14 -0.23
CA SER A 116 -23.54 -0.31 -0.34
C SER A 116 -22.60 0.75 -0.91
N THR A 117 -21.44 0.91 -0.27
CA THR A 117 -20.35 1.79 -0.71
C THR A 117 -19.37 1.11 -1.69
N TYR A 118 -19.73 -0.03 -2.31
CA TYR A 118 -18.92 -0.72 -3.32
C TYR A 118 -18.88 0.02 -4.68
N GLN A 119 -18.26 1.21 -4.70
CA GLN A 119 -18.09 2.02 -5.90
C GLN A 119 -17.20 1.33 -6.94
N GLY A 120 -17.83 0.85 -8.01
CA GLY A 120 -17.21 0.09 -9.09
C GLY A 120 -17.22 -1.42 -8.84
N TYR A 121 -17.64 -2.18 -9.85
CA TYR A 121 -17.92 -3.63 -9.80
C TYR A 121 -16.67 -4.46 -9.42
N GLN A 122 -16.41 -4.61 -8.12
CA GLN A 122 -15.35 -5.44 -7.57
C GLN A 122 -15.96 -6.64 -6.85
N LEU A 123 -16.48 -7.59 -7.63
CA LEU A 123 -17.26 -8.73 -7.17
C LEU A 123 -16.56 -9.57 -6.07
N PHE A 124 -15.24 -9.62 -6.05
CA PHE A 124 -14.45 -10.28 -4.99
C PHE A 124 -14.50 -9.58 -3.62
N LYS A 125 -14.91 -8.31 -3.55
CA LYS A 125 -15.15 -7.56 -2.29
C LYS A 125 -16.59 -7.64 -1.80
N VAL A 126 -17.53 -8.01 -2.69
CA VAL A 126 -18.94 -8.18 -2.31
C VAL A 126 -19.08 -9.44 -1.45
N PRO A 127 -19.76 -9.41 -0.29
CA PRO A 127 -19.98 -10.58 0.55
C PRO A 127 -20.69 -11.71 -0.20
N GLU A 128 -20.35 -12.96 0.14
CA GLU A 128 -20.91 -14.16 -0.51
C GLU A 128 -22.45 -14.15 -0.47
N ALA A 129 -23.00 -13.87 0.71
CA ALA A 129 -24.44 -13.80 0.96
C ALA A 129 -25.15 -12.75 0.09
N THR A 130 -24.52 -11.58 -0.15
CA THR A 130 -25.09 -10.52 -1.01
C THR A 130 -25.11 -10.94 -2.48
N VAL A 131 -24.11 -11.71 -2.93
CA VAL A 131 -24.08 -12.30 -4.28
C VAL A 131 -25.14 -13.39 -4.42
N GLN A 132 -25.26 -14.28 -3.43
CA GLN A 132 -26.28 -15.33 -3.38
C GLN A 132 -27.71 -14.76 -3.33
N GLN A 133 -27.94 -13.71 -2.54
CA GLN A 133 -29.21 -12.99 -2.47
C GLN A 133 -29.61 -12.44 -3.85
N PHE A 134 -28.70 -11.78 -4.56
CA PHE A 134 -28.98 -11.30 -5.92
C PHE A 134 -29.24 -12.43 -6.91
N LEU A 135 -28.45 -13.52 -6.87
CA LEU A 135 -28.69 -14.69 -7.73
C LEU A 135 -30.08 -15.30 -7.48
N ALA A 136 -30.57 -15.30 -6.24
CA ALA A 136 -31.94 -15.71 -5.92
C ALA A 136 -33.01 -14.73 -6.44
N LEU A 137 -32.72 -13.42 -6.53
CA LEU A 137 -33.60 -12.43 -7.20
C LEU A 137 -33.66 -12.67 -8.72
N HIS A 138 -32.51 -12.93 -9.34
CA HIS A 138 -32.40 -13.23 -10.78
C HIS A 138 -33.10 -14.54 -11.14
N ALA A 139 -32.81 -15.64 -10.43
CA ALA A 139 -33.35 -16.97 -10.71
C ALA A 139 -34.88 -17.05 -10.58
N ARG A 140 -35.50 -16.22 -9.72
CA ARG A 140 -36.97 -16.13 -9.58
C ARG A 140 -37.63 -15.11 -10.50
N GLY A 141 -36.89 -14.53 -11.44
CA GLY A 141 -37.41 -13.54 -12.41
C GLY A 141 -37.78 -12.18 -11.82
N ALA A 142 -37.35 -11.87 -10.59
CA ALA A 142 -37.75 -10.64 -9.87
C ALA A 142 -36.92 -9.40 -10.27
N LEU A 143 -36.45 -9.34 -11.53
CA LEU A 143 -35.74 -8.20 -12.09
C LEU A 143 -36.62 -7.46 -13.11
N GLU A 144 -36.81 -6.17 -12.84
CA GLU A 144 -37.46 -5.19 -13.70
C GLU A 144 -37.02 -5.31 -15.17
N GLN A 145 -37.96 -5.23 -16.11
CA GLN A 145 -37.62 -5.22 -17.54
C GLN A 145 -37.62 -3.80 -18.09
N PHE A 146 -36.61 -3.48 -18.89
CA PHE A 146 -36.50 -2.21 -19.62
C PHE A 146 -36.11 -2.48 -21.08
N GLU A 147 -36.52 -1.58 -21.98
CA GLU A 147 -36.05 -1.59 -23.36
C GLU A 147 -34.62 -1.05 -23.45
N VAL A 148 -33.84 -1.56 -24.40
CA VAL A 148 -32.47 -1.11 -24.70
C VAL A 148 -32.47 -0.33 -26.00
N ALA A 149 -31.52 0.59 -26.16
CA ALA A 149 -31.48 1.47 -27.33
C ALA A 149 -31.33 0.68 -28.65
N SER A 150 -31.86 1.23 -29.74
CA SER A 150 -31.79 0.60 -31.06
C SER A 150 -30.35 0.51 -31.57
N ALA A 151 -30.05 -0.41 -32.49
CA ALA A 151 -28.72 -0.53 -33.08
C ALA A 151 -28.23 0.77 -33.77
N ASP A 152 -29.16 1.56 -34.33
CA ASP A 152 -28.90 2.89 -34.89
C ASP A 152 -28.58 3.93 -33.80
N ALA A 153 -29.35 3.97 -32.71
CA ALA A 153 -29.05 4.86 -31.57
C ALA A 153 -27.73 4.50 -30.87
N LEU A 154 -27.41 3.20 -30.79
CA LEU A 154 -26.13 2.71 -30.29
C LEU A 154 -24.97 3.09 -31.23
N ALA A 155 -25.12 2.93 -32.54
CA ALA A 155 -24.11 3.34 -33.51
C ALA A 155 -23.89 4.87 -33.52
N LYS A 156 -24.96 5.66 -33.35
CA LYS A 156 -24.89 7.12 -33.18
C LYS A 156 -24.17 7.52 -31.89
N LEU A 157 -24.45 6.84 -30.78
CA LEU A 157 -23.72 7.01 -29.53
C LEU A 157 -22.25 6.64 -29.69
N ASP A 158 -21.93 5.55 -30.39
CA ASP A 158 -20.55 5.15 -30.63
C ASP A 158 -19.79 6.17 -31.49
N ALA A 159 -20.34 6.61 -32.62
CA ALA A 159 -19.75 7.66 -33.46
C ALA A 159 -19.52 8.98 -32.68
N VAL A 160 -20.53 9.47 -31.97
CA VAL A 160 -20.45 10.73 -31.19
C VAL A 160 -19.34 10.69 -30.12
N LYS A 161 -19.16 9.55 -29.44
CA LYS A 161 -18.09 9.34 -28.45
C LYS A 161 -16.69 9.21 -29.07
N ASP A 162 -16.62 8.68 -30.28
CA ASP A 162 -15.35 8.38 -30.94
C ASP A 162 -14.81 9.62 -31.68
N ASP A 163 -15.70 10.50 -32.15
CA ASP A 163 -15.39 11.81 -32.75
C ASP A 163 -15.14 12.93 -31.71
N ASP A 164 -15.95 13.04 -30.64
CA ASP A 164 -15.76 14.07 -29.59
C ASP A 164 -15.44 13.46 -28.21
N ALA A 165 -14.21 13.71 -27.74
CA ALA A 165 -13.74 13.30 -26.43
C ALA A 165 -14.55 13.89 -25.26
N PHE A 166 -15.17 15.07 -25.43
CA PHE A 166 -16.10 15.63 -24.45
C PHE A 166 -17.40 14.81 -24.39
N ALA A 167 -17.90 14.33 -25.53
CA ALA A 167 -19.05 13.42 -25.56
C ALA A 167 -18.74 12.08 -24.88
N TYR A 168 -17.54 11.52 -25.12
CA TYR A 168 -17.06 10.35 -24.40
C TYR A 168 -17.05 10.58 -22.87
N TRP A 169 -16.46 11.69 -22.42
CA TRP A 169 -16.39 12.05 -21.01
C TRP A 169 -17.77 12.19 -20.37
N GLN A 170 -18.66 12.92 -21.05
CA GLN A 170 -20.00 13.24 -20.59
C GLN A 170 -20.91 12.01 -20.57
N TRP A 171 -20.78 11.09 -21.53
CA TRP A 171 -21.48 9.81 -21.49
C TRP A 171 -21.12 9.00 -20.24
N HIS A 172 -19.84 8.99 -19.82
CA HIS A 172 -19.45 8.32 -18.57
C HIS A 172 -20.01 9.01 -17.31
N GLU A 173 -20.23 10.34 -17.33
CA GLU A 173 -21.01 10.99 -16.25
C GLU A 173 -22.47 10.53 -16.25
N THR A 174 -23.13 10.56 -17.41
CA THR A 174 -24.54 10.16 -17.54
C THR A 174 -24.77 8.72 -17.06
N ILE A 175 -23.93 7.74 -17.44
CA ILE A 175 -24.12 6.36 -16.93
C ILE A 175 -23.77 6.18 -15.45
N VAL A 176 -22.93 7.05 -14.86
CA VAL A 176 -22.67 7.02 -13.41
C VAL A 176 -23.89 7.54 -12.64
N GLN A 177 -24.50 8.63 -13.11
CA GLN A 177 -25.65 9.27 -12.47
C GLN A 177 -26.96 8.51 -12.72
N GLU A 178 -27.20 8.04 -13.95
CA GLU A 178 -28.50 7.52 -14.39
C GLU A 178 -28.51 6.00 -14.68
N ALA A 179 -27.34 5.33 -14.67
CA ALA A 179 -27.24 3.90 -14.94
C ALA A 179 -26.28 3.11 -14.03
N PHE A 180 -26.03 3.60 -12.82
CA PHE A 180 -25.25 2.91 -11.77
C PHE A 180 -23.80 2.52 -12.19
N GLY A 181 -23.22 3.29 -13.11
CA GLY A 181 -21.90 3.06 -13.72
C GLY A 181 -21.86 1.87 -14.69
N THR A 182 -22.99 1.50 -15.30
CA THR A 182 -23.08 0.36 -16.23
C THR A 182 -22.51 0.72 -17.59
N LYS A 183 -21.31 0.20 -17.88
CA LYS A 183 -20.51 0.58 -19.06
C LYS A 183 -20.98 0.07 -20.42
N ARG A 184 -21.95 -0.86 -20.45
CA ARG A 184 -22.50 -1.45 -21.68
C ARG A 184 -23.77 -0.68 -22.06
N PRO A 185 -23.79 0.11 -23.15
CA PRO A 185 -25.00 0.84 -23.56
C PRO A 185 -26.15 -0.10 -23.97
N ASP A 186 -25.83 -1.31 -24.43
CA ASP A 186 -26.77 -2.41 -24.67
C ASP A 186 -27.28 -3.11 -23.38
N GLY A 187 -26.81 -2.66 -22.21
CA GLY A 187 -27.19 -3.16 -20.89
C GLY A 187 -27.87 -2.13 -19.99
N VAL A 188 -28.24 -0.96 -20.51
CA VAL A 188 -28.94 0.13 -19.76
C VAL A 188 -30.27 0.50 -20.44
N PRO A 189 -31.20 1.17 -19.73
CA PRO A 189 -32.45 1.64 -20.31
C PRO A 189 -32.24 2.58 -21.51
N ALA A 190 -33.00 2.37 -22.58
CA ALA A 190 -32.92 3.15 -23.83
C ALA A 190 -33.01 4.67 -23.60
N GLN A 191 -33.81 5.07 -22.62
CA GLN A 191 -34.01 6.47 -22.22
C GLN A 191 -32.68 7.16 -21.86
N VAL A 192 -31.73 6.46 -21.24
CA VAL A 192 -30.41 7.02 -20.87
C VAL A 192 -29.59 7.36 -22.12
N VAL A 193 -29.63 6.48 -23.14
CA VAL A 193 -28.94 6.69 -24.43
C VAL A 193 -29.59 7.83 -25.22
N HIS A 194 -30.92 7.82 -25.34
CA HIS A 194 -31.65 8.83 -26.13
C HIS A 194 -31.53 10.22 -25.51
N LYS A 195 -31.78 10.35 -24.20
CA LYS A 195 -31.62 11.61 -23.44
C LYS A 195 -30.21 12.18 -23.58
N PHE A 196 -29.17 11.34 -23.52
CA PHE A 196 -27.80 11.78 -23.73
C PHE A 196 -27.61 12.34 -25.15
N LEU A 197 -28.02 11.60 -26.19
CA LEU A 197 -27.88 12.04 -27.58
C LEU A 197 -28.62 13.34 -27.86
N GLU A 198 -29.87 13.46 -27.40
CA GLU A 198 -30.71 14.66 -27.52
C GLU A 198 -30.06 15.86 -26.81
N THR A 199 -29.65 15.69 -25.54
CA THR A 199 -29.01 16.76 -24.76
C THR A 199 -27.66 17.17 -25.37
N PHE A 200 -26.89 16.22 -25.90
CA PHE A 200 -25.62 16.50 -26.56
C PHE A 200 -25.81 17.27 -27.87
N GLN A 201 -26.75 16.84 -28.73
CA GLN A 201 -27.07 17.50 -29.99
C GLN A 201 -27.65 18.92 -29.79
N ALA A 202 -28.42 19.11 -28.72
CA ALA A 202 -28.94 20.43 -28.32
C ALA A 202 -27.88 21.34 -27.66
N GLY A 203 -26.65 20.86 -27.42
CA GLY A 203 -25.62 21.61 -26.69
C GLY A 203 -25.94 21.84 -25.21
N GLY A 204 -26.85 21.07 -24.63
CA GLY A 204 -27.37 21.24 -23.25
C GLY A 204 -26.42 20.80 -22.13
N PHE A 205 -25.19 20.41 -22.46
CA PHE A 205 -24.13 20.12 -21.49
C PHE A 205 -23.11 21.26 -21.45
N GLU A 206 -22.78 21.74 -20.25
CA GLU A 206 -21.69 22.69 -20.04
C GLU A 206 -20.38 22.12 -20.59
N ARG A 207 -19.78 22.79 -21.59
CA ARG A 207 -18.57 22.28 -22.24
C ARG A 207 -17.37 22.44 -21.33
N VAL A 208 -16.72 21.31 -21.05
CA VAL A 208 -15.48 21.24 -20.27
C VAL A 208 -14.29 21.14 -21.24
N ASP A 209 -13.25 21.94 -21.01
CA ASP A 209 -11.98 21.85 -21.76
C ASP A 209 -11.43 20.43 -21.69
N MET A 210 -11.21 19.79 -22.85
CA MET A 210 -10.63 18.45 -22.95
C MET A 210 -9.10 18.49 -22.99
N GLY A 211 -8.45 17.43 -22.51
CA GLY A 211 -6.99 17.36 -22.40
C GLY A 211 -6.27 17.55 -23.74
N SER A 212 -5.44 18.59 -23.83
CA SER A 212 -4.70 18.90 -25.06
C SER A 212 -3.70 17.80 -25.40
N ASP A 213 -3.33 17.66 -26.69
CA ASP A 213 -2.37 16.63 -27.12
C ASP A 213 -1.03 16.71 -26.37
N SER A 214 -0.62 17.89 -25.91
CA SER A 214 0.56 18.06 -25.04
C SER A 214 0.36 17.40 -23.67
N GLN A 215 -0.77 17.66 -22.99
CA GLN A 215 -1.09 17.02 -21.70
C GLN A 215 -1.26 15.51 -21.86
N VAL A 216 -1.95 15.07 -22.92
CA VAL A 216 -2.11 13.66 -23.27
C VAL A 216 -0.75 12.99 -23.52
N ALA A 217 0.17 13.67 -24.22
CA ALA A 217 1.53 13.19 -24.46
C ALA A 217 2.34 13.11 -23.15
N GLU A 218 2.26 14.11 -22.27
CA GLU A 218 2.87 14.06 -20.93
C GLU A 218 2.35 12.85 -20.12
N VAL A 219 1.03 12.61 -20.08
CA VAL A 219 0.48 11.46 -19.34
C VAL A 219 0.87 10.13 -20.00
N ARG A 220 0.85 10.03 -21.33
CA ARG A 220 1.30 8.83 -22.06
C ARG A 220 2.82 8.61 -21.93
N ALA A 221 3.62 9.66 -21.70
CA ALA A 221 5.03 9.55 -21.35
C ALA A 221 5.22 9.10 -19.89
N PHE A 222 4.45 9.66 -18.95
CA PHE A 222 4.45 9.25 -17.54
C PHE A 222 4.09 7.76 -17.38
N GLN A 223 3.06 7.27 -18.10
CA GLN A 223 2.68 5.86 -18.17
C GLN A 223 3.83 4.94 -18.61
N LYS A 224 4.72 5.41 -19.50
CA LYS A 224 5.86 4.67 -20.06
C LYS A 224 7.14 4.70 -19.21
N THR A 225 7.13 5.36 -18.05
CA THR A 225 8.32 5.48 -17.18
C THR A 225 8.89 4.11 -16.73
N LYS A 226 10.23 4.02 -16.62
CA LYS A 226 10.94 2.75 -16.35
C LYS A 226 10.62 2.19 -14.95
N GLY A 227 9.57 1.38 -14.90
CA GLY A 227 9.13 0.70 -13.68
C GLY A 227 7.82 -0.05 -13.81
N GLY A 228 6.95 0.33 -14.76
CA GLY A 228 5.56 -0.14 -14.85
C GLY A 228 4.61 0.63 -13.92
N SER A 229 5.14 1.15 -12.81
CA SER A 229 4.44 1.95 -11.81
C SER A 229 3.73 3.19 -12.36
N GLY A 230 4.25 3.85 -13.40
CA GLY A 230 3.60 5.02 -14.01
C GLY A 230 2.21 4.70 -14.57
N HIS A 231 2.07 3.54 -15.21
CA HIS A 231 0.78 3.05 -15.71
C HIS A 231 -0.19 2.77 -14.54
N ASP A 232 0.28 2.20 -13.43
CA ASP A 232 -0.58 1.89 -12.28
C ASP A 232 -0.93 3.11 -11.42
N ILE A 233 -0.05 4.11 -11.33
CA ILE A 233 -0.33 5.40 -10.70
C ILE A 233 -1.41 6.16 -11.50
N TRP A 234 -1.34 6.15 -12.83
CA TRP A 234 -2.42 6.68 -13.67
C TRP A 234 -3.72 5.90 -13.47
N ARG A 235 -3.69 4.55 -13.50
CA ARG A 235 -4.88 3.73 -13.23
C ARG A 235 -5.51 4.07 -11.88
N GLU A 236 -4.72 4.27 -10.83
CA GLU A 236 -5.23 4.61 -9.50
C GLU A 236 -5.71 6.07 -9.38
N PHE A 237 -5.15 7.02 -10.14
CA PHE A 237 -5.74 8.35 -10.28
C PHE A 237 -7.14 8.27 -10.90
N CYS A 238 -7.29 7.56 -12.03
CA CYS A 238 -8.59 7.37 -12.67
C CYS A 238 -9.60 6.76 -11.69
N ARG A 239 -9.19 5.71 -10.97
CA ARG A 239 -10.02 5.02 -9.97
C ARG A 239 -10.39 5.85 -8.74
N SER A 240 -9.67 6.93 -8.45
CA SER A 240 -9.92 7.81 -7.30
C SER A 240 -10.71 9.07 -7.64
N HIS A 241 -10.90 9.39 -8.93
CA HIS A 241 -11.68 10.56 -9.36
C HIS A 241 -13.02 10.18 -10.05
N ARG A 242 -13.17 8.95 -10.57
CA ARG A 242 -14.43 8.43 -11.15
C ARG A 242 -15.03 7.20 -10.43
N GLY A 243 -14.52 6.84 -9.24
CA GLY A 243 -14.72 5.50 -8.66
C GLY A 243 -13.91 4.44 -9.42
N GLN A 244 -13.99 3.15 -9.04
CA GLN A 244 -13.06 2.08 -9.50
C GLN A 244 -13.25 1.64 -10.98
N GLU A 245 -13.26 2.57 -11.92
CA GLU A 245 -13.47 2.35 -13.35
C GLU A 245 -12.18 1.99 -14.11
N ASN A 246 -12.36 1.34 -15.27
CA ASN A 246 -11.27 0.94 -16.15
C ASN A 246 -11.09 1.87 -17.39
N ASN A 247 -11.63 3.09 -17.37
CA ASN A 247 -11.25 4.08 -18.37
C ASN A 247 -9.86 4.64 -18.05
N PHE A 248 -8.89 4.37 -18.92
CA PHE A 248 -7.49 4.72 -18.74
C PHE A 248 -6.83 5.39 -19.97
N ASP A 249 -7.57 5.85 -20.98
CA ASP A 249 -6.97 6.67 -22.04
C ASP A 249 -6.99 8.16 -21.65
N PRO A 250 -5.84 8.85 -21.49
CA PRO A 250 -5.79 10.27 -21.18
C PRO A 250 -6.54 11.18 -22.16
N LYS A 251 -6.72 10.79 -23.43
CA LYS A 251 -7.50 11.59 -24.41
C LYS A 251 -8.96 11.82 -23.96
N SER A 252 -9.51 10.90 -23.17
CA SER A 252 -10.90 10.95 -22.70
C SER A 252 -11.13 11.76 -21.42
N TRP A 253 -10.15 12.56 -20.97
CA TRP A 253 -10.22 13.30 -19.69
C TRP A 253 -10.05 14.82 -19.89
N PRO A 254 -10.75 15.67 -19.09
CA PRO A 254 -10.61 17.11 -19.10
C PRO A 254 -9.18 17.62 -18.91
N ALA A 255 -8.89 18.79 -19.49
CA ALA A 255 -7.64 19.51 -19.33
C ALA A 255 -7.32 19.80 -17.86
N GLU A 256 -8.32 20.15 -17.03
CA GLU A 256 -8.11 20.32 -15.58
C GLU A 256 -7.80 18.99 -14.90
N HIS A 257 -8.46 17.89 -15.28
CA HIS A 257 -8.19 16.57 -14.72
C HIS A 257 -6.82 16.02 -15.12
N LEU A 258 -6.38 16.23 -16.37
CA LEU A 258 -5.02 15.90 -16.80
C LEU A 258 -3.97 16.81 -16.15
N ARG A 259 -4.24 18.12 -16.02
CA ARG A 259 -3.37 19.07 -15.30
C ARG A 259 -3.22 18.63 -13.84
N ARG A 260 -4.34 18.43 -13.15
CA ARG A 260 -4.40 17.94 -11.77
C ARG A 260 -3.80 16.54 -11.62
N PHE A 261 -3.85 15.65 -12.62
CA PHE A 261 -3.08 14.41 -12.61
C PHE A 261 -1.58 14.63 -12.85
N LEU A 262 -1.17 15.52 -13.72
CA LEU A 262 0.24 15.78 -13.98
C LEU A 262 0.88 16.45 -12.76
N ASP A 263 0.24 17.48 -12.23
CA ASP A 263 0.66 18.19 -11.01
C ASP A 263 0.62 17.25 -9.79
N LYS A 264 -0.46 16.47 -9.63
CA LYS A 264 -0.46 15.40 -8.61
C LYS A 264 0.62 14.37 -8.92
N SER A 265 0.79 13.79 -10.10
CA SER A 265 1.79 12.72 -10.31
C SER A 265 3.23 13.20 -10.15
N LYS A 266 3.49 14.48 -10.41
CA LYS A 266 4.72 15.21 -10.03
C LYS A 266 4.85 15.38 -8.49
N ALA A 267 3.75 15.37 -7.72
CA ALA A 267 3.69 15.59 -6.26
C ALA A 267 3.12 14.44 -5.36
N ALA A 268 2.60 13.33 -5.89
CA ALA A 268 1.54 12.51 -5.25
C ALA A 268 1.81 11.02 -5.02
N SER A 269 3.03 10.55 -5.20
CA SER A 269 3.46 9.29 -4.59
C SER A 269 3.63 9.39 -3.03
N SER A 270 2.71 10.05 -2.30
CA SER A 270 2.97 10.78 -0.99
C SER A 270 2.02 10.94 0.48
N ARG A 271 0.72 10.69 1.11
CA ARG A 271 -0.78 10.02 1.19
C ARG A 271 -1.72 10.76 2.30
N ARG A 272 -2.56 10.24 3.28
CA ARG A 272 -3.06 8.90 3.88
C ARG A 272 -4.38 8.92 4.74
N PRO A 273 -4.99 7.74 5.13
CA PRO A 273 -6.11 7.65 6.12
C PRO A 273 -6.05 6.62 7.32
N ALA A 274 -6.83 6.83 8.43
CA ALA A 274 -6.69 6.43 9.90
C ALA A 274 -7.88 5.71 10.66
N ARG A 275 -7.86 4.98 11.83
CA ARG A 275 -7.01 4.65 13.05
C ARG A 275 -7.82 3.60 13.96
N ALA A 276 -7.30 2.88 15.00
CA ALA A 276 -8.00 1.76 15.78
C ALA A 276 -7.76 1.75 17.33
N LYS A 277 -8.37 0.86 18.20
CA LYS A 277 -8.64 1.00 19.69
C LYS A 277 -7.99 0.07 20.78
N ASP A 278 -7.69 0.69 21.94
CA ASP A 278 -7.50 0.30 23.38
C ASP A 278 -6.97 -1.10 23.83
N LEU A 279 -5.95 -1.10 24.72
CA LEU A 279 -5.55 -2.25 25.57
C LEU A 279 -4.65 -1.83 26.78
N PRO A 280 -4.77 -2.39 28.00
CA PRO A 280 -3.90 -2.09 29.16
C PRO A 280 -2.69 -3.04 29.28
N LEU A 281 -1.54 -2.55 29.78
CA LEU A 281 -0.26 -3.28 29.70
C LEU A 281 0.68 -3.05 30.90
N THR A 282 1.07 -4.13 31.57
CA THR A 282 2.33 -4.26 32.34
C THR A 282 2.84 -5.72 32.34
N LYS A 283 4.13 -5.90 32.02
CA LYS A 283 5.08 -7.00 32.35
C LYS A 283 6.01 -7.32 31.17
N GLU A 284 7.29 -7.53 31.46
CA GLU A 284 8.37 -7.68 30.47
C GLU A 284 8.17 -8.89 29.55
N GLY A 285 7.49 -9.94 30.01
CA GLY A 285 7.22 -11.15 29.21
C GLY A 285 6.40 -10.93 27.92
N CYS A 286 5.73 -9.79 27.76
CA CYS A 286 5.03 -9.44 26.50
C CYS A 286 5.97 -8.75 25.48
N LEU A 287 7.09 -8.18 25.94
CA LEU A 287 7.96 -7.37 25.09
C LEU A 287 8.58 -8.18 23.94
N GLU A 288 9.11 -9.38 24.22
CA GLU A 288 9.81 -10.17 23.20
C GLU A 288 8.86 -10.66 22.09
N GLU A 289 7.65 -11.10 22.44
CA GLU A 289 6.62 -11.52 21.49
C GLU A 289 6.18 -10.35 20.60
N VAL A 290 6.01 -9.16 21.18
CA VAL A 290 5.62 -7.96 20.43
C VAL A 290 6.77 -7.44 19.57
N LEU A 291 8.02 -7.48 20.03
CA LEU A 291 9.19 -7.18 19.18
C LEU A 291 9.28 -8.15 17.99
N ALA A 292 9.06 -9.45 18.20
CA ALA A 292 9.01 -10.43 17.11
C ALA A 292 7.90 -10.11 16.10
N LYS A 293 6.70 -9.71 16.57
CA LYS A 293 5.60 -9.25 15.70
C LYS A 293 5.96 -7.97 14.96
N LEU A 294 6.58 -6.98 15.61
CA LEU A 294 6.94 -5.70 14.99
C LEU A 294 7.96 -5.83 13.88
N VAL A 295 8.94 -6.74 14.02
CA VAL A 295 9.94 -7.02 12.97
C VAL A 295 9.29 -7.35 11.62
N THR A 296 8.13 -8.01 11.63
CA THR A 296 7.38 -8.35 10.42
C THR A 296 6.58 -7.19 9.83
N SER A 297 6.19 -6.20 10.65
CA SER A 297 5.08 -5.28 10.34
C SER A 297 5.45 -3.79 10.32
N HIS A 298 6.33 -3.34 11.23
CA HIS A 298 6.55 -1.91 11.55
C HIS A 298 7.99 -1.42 11.36
N VAL A 299 8.72 -2.05 10.42
CA VAL A 299 10.17 -1.95 10.19
C VAL A 299 10.97 -2.88 11.13
N PRO A 300 11.96 -3.63 10.63
CA PRO A 300 12.75 -4.60 11.41
C PRO A 300 13.77 -3.91 12.33
N VAL A 301 13.28 -3.14 13.29
CA VAL A 301 14.08 -2.42 14.28
C VAL A 301 14.01 -3.20 15.60
N MET A 302 15.16 -3.65 16.10
CA MET A 302 15.25 -4.51 17.29
C MET A 302 16.03 -3.79 18.40
N PRO A 303 15.37 -3.35 19.49
CA PRO A 303 16.02 -2.60 20.57
C PRO A 303 17.18 -3.35 21.22
N ALA A 304 18.18 -2.60 21.72
CA ALA A 304 19.29 -3.17 22.47
C ALA A 304 18.83 -3.83 23.79
N PRO A 305 19.44 -4.95 24.24
CA PRO A 305 18.97 -5.71 25.41
C PRO A 305 18.82 -4.88 26.69
N GLU A 306 19.73 -3.93 26.92
CA GLU A 306 19.79 -3.09 28.11
C GLU A 306 18.62 -2.08 28.14
N VAL A 307 18.11 -1.71 26.97
CA VAL A 307 16.95 -0.83 26.84
C VAL A 307 15.64 -1.63 26.80
N LYS A 308 15.63 -2.84 26.21
CA LYS A 308 14.48 -3.77 26.34
C LYS A 308 14.05 -3.92 27.80
N ALA A 309 15.01 -4.15 28.70
CA ALA A 309 14.79 -4.31 30.13
C ALA A 309 14.20 -3.06 30.84
N ARG A 310 13.95 -1.96 30.11
CA ARG A 310 13.35 -0.71 30.61
C ARG A 310 12.13 -0.25 29.79
N MET A 311 11.74 -0.97 28.74
CA MET A 311 10.64 -0.58 27.85
C MET A 311 9.29 -1.10 28.36
N GLN A 312 8.43 -0.20 28.82
CA GLN A 312 7.03 -0.49 29.10
C GLN A 312 6.24 -0.42 27.79
N LEU A 313 5.74 -1.56 27.33
CA LEU A 313 4.79 -1.62 26.21
C LEU A 313 3.49 -0.89 26.60
N LEU A 314 2.98 0.02 25.76
CA LEU A 314 1.70 0.74 25.95
C LEU A 314 0.63 0.40 24.90
N HIS A 315 1.02 -0.14 23.75
CA HIS A 315 0.11 -0.75 22.79
C HIS A 315 0.87 -1.76 21.94
N ALA A 316 0.25 -2.87 21.52
CA ALA A 316 0.94 -3.96 20.82
C ALA A 316 0.96 -3.83 19.28
N ASP A 317 -0.17 -3.48 18.64
CA ASP A 317 -0.26 -3.30 17.19
C ASP A 317 -1.21 -2.14 16.80
N PRO A 318 -0.71 -0.94 16.43
CA PRO A 318 0.70 -0.57 16.30
C PRO A 318 1.40 -0.59 17.65
N ALA A 319 2.73 -0.71 17.65
CA ALA A 319 3.46 -0.55 18.90
C ALA A 319 3.63 0.91 19.32
N VAL A 320 3.39 1.11 20.62
CA VAL A 320 3.78 2.29 21.38
C VAL A 320 4.46 1.81 22.65
N PHE A 321 5.59 2.39 23.00
CA PHE A 321 6.35 2.09 24.20
C PHE A 321 6.60 3.36 25.02
N LEU A 322 6.50 3.25 26.34
CA LEU A 322 7.03 4.22 27.29
C LEU A 322 8.39 3.72 27.77
N ILE A 323 9.35 4.64 27.88
CA ILE A 323 10.67 4.41 28.44
C ILE A 323 10.80 5.33 29.65
N PRO A 324 10.55 4.83 30.88
CA PRO A 324 10.89 5.53 32.11
C PRO A 324 12.38 5.86 32.13
N ASP A 325 12.72 7.01 32.71
CA ASP A 325 14.10 7.43 33.01
C ASP A 325 15.06 7.37 31.80
N PHE A 326 14.53 7.58 30.59
CA PHE A 326 15.30 7.65 29.35
C PHE A 326 16.43 8.69 29.46
N TRP A 327 16.12 9.85 30.03
CA TRP A 327 17.08 10.94 30.29
C TRP A 327 17.00 11.47 31.73
N PRO A 328 18.14 11.86 32.33
CA PRO A 328 18.15 12.52 33.63
C PRO A 328 17.63 13.96 33.53
N LYS A 329 17.01 14.47 34.60
CA LYS A 329 16.27 15.74 34.63
C LYS A 329 17.15 16.94 34.24
N GLU A 330 18.44 16.90 34.56
CA GLU A 330 19.43 17.94 34.28
C GLU A 330 19.72 18.06 32.77
N ALA A 331 19.69 16.93 32.04
CA ALA A 331 19.84 16.92 30.59
C ALA A 331 18.62 17.54 29.90
N CYS A 332 17.41 17.25 30.42
CA CYS A 332 16.19 17.87 29.96
C CYS A 332 16.20 19.39 30.20
N GLN A 333 16.58 19.84 31.40
CA GLN A 333 16.63 21.27 31.73
C GLN A 333 17.69 22.02 30.90
N ARG A 334 18.87 21.44 30.68
CA ARG A 334 19.89 22.04 29.79
C ARG A 334 19.36 22.22 28.36
N LEU A 335 18.57 21.27 27.84
CA LEU A 335 18.00 21.37 26.49
C LEU A 335 16.87 22.44 26.42
N ILE A 336 16.03 22.55 27.45
CA ILE A 336 15.06 23.66 27.58
C ILE A 336 15.79 25.01 27.61
N ASN A 337 16.84 25.13 28.41
CA ASN A 337 17.60 26.36 28.54
C ASN A 337 18.22 26.76 27.19
N ALA A 338 18.86 25.82 26.47
CA ALA A 338 19.42 26.07 25.15
C ALA A 338 18.35 26.49 24.11
N ALA A 339 17.18 25.86 24.12
CA ALA A 339 16.08 26.21 23.23
C ALA A 339 15.51 27.63 23.53
N ASN A 340 15.29 27.97 24.80
CA ASN A 340 14.86 29.32 25.19
C ASN A 340 15.92 30.38 24.85
N SER A 341 17.19 30.15 25.22
CA SER A 341 18.30 31.08 24.97
C SER A 341 18.60 31.34 23.50
N SER A 342 18.08 30.50 22.59
CA SER A 342 18.20 30.74 21.15
C SER A 342 17.45 31.98 20.66
N GLY A 343 16.30 32.33 21.27
CA GLY A 343 15.35 33.29 20.68
C GLY A 343 14.78 32.84 19.32
N GLU A 344 15.07 31.61 18.86
CA GLU A 344 14.64 31.05 17.58
C GLU A 344 13.34 30.23 17.69
N ILE A 345 12.70 30.19 18.87
CA ILE A 345 11.38 29.58 19.06
C ILE A 345 10.34 30.42 18.28
N ARG A 346 9.69 29.82 17.29
CA ARG A 346 8.62 30.42 16.48
C ARG A 346 7.34 29.60 16.58
N GLN A 347 6.19 30.19 16.25
CA GLN A 347 4.93 29.45 16.15
C GLN A 347 5.09 28.25 15.20
N SER A 348 4.65 27.07 15.66
CA SER A 348 4.97 25.81 14.98
C SER A 348 4.10 25.60 13.76
N SER A 349 4.69 25.70 12.57
CA SER A 349 4.05 25.28 11.32
C SER A 349 3.89 23.75 11.27
N ILE A 350 2.97 23.28 10.42
CA ILE A 350 2.71 21.86 10.19
C ILE A 350 3.23 21.49 8.81
N THR A 351 4.20 20.58 8.75
CA THR A 351 4.93 20.19 7.52
C THR A 351 4.23 19.05 6.73
N GLY A 352 2.93 18.85 6.93
CA GLY A 352 2.11 17.89 6.21
C GLY A 352 0.62 18.28 6.22
N GLN A 353 -0.05 18.16 5.07
CA GLN A 353 -1.49 18.38 4.98
C GLN A 353 -2.24 17.22 5.65
N GLY A 354 -2.74 17.47 6.86
CA GLY A 354 -3.71 16.61 7.53
C GLY A 354 -5.09 16.69 6.88
N ILE A 355 -6.02 15.86 7.37
CA ILE A 355 -7.35 15.63 6.78
C ILE A 355 -8.27 16.89 6.83
N TYR A 356 -7.88 17.93 7.56
CA TYR A 356 -8.65 19.16 7.80
C TYR A 356 -8.06 20.43 7.15
N ALA A 357 -7.40 20.29 6.00
CA ALA A 357 -6.95 21.43 5.19
C ALA A 357 -8.13 22.13 4.47
N GLY A 358 -9.01 22.79 5.24
CA GLY A 358 -10.21 23.45 4.72
C GLY A 358 -11.00 24.34 5.71
N GLU A 359 -10.66 24.36 7.00
CA GLU A 359 -11.24 25.29 7.98
C GLU A 359 -10.12 26.03 8.73
N GLU A 360 -10.33 27.30 9.09
CA GLU A 360 -9.35 28.17 9.78
C GLU A 360 -9.12 27.85 11.28
N ARG A 361 -9.31 26.58 11.68
CA ARG A 361 -9.00 26.16 13.06
C ARG A 361 -7.50 25.98 13.20
N GLN A 362 -6.88 26.63 14.19
CA GLN A 362 -5.45 26.52 14.45
C GLN A 362 -5.11 25.09 14.92
N ILE A 363 -4.74 24.21 13.98
CA ILE A 363 -4.46 22.78 14.22
C ILE A 363 -3.32 22.60 15.26
N ARG A 364 -2.37 23.53 15.32
CA ARG A 364 -1.26 23.57 16.28
C ARG A 364 -1.03 24.98 16.78
N THR A 365 -0.90 25.16 18.10
CA THR A 365 -0.71 26.48 18.74
C THR A 365 0.62 26.62 19.50
N SER A 366 1.46 25.58 19.54
CA SER A 366 2.76 25.58 20.22
C SER A 366 3.84 26.46 19.56
N GLY A 367 4.83 26.91 20.34
CA GLY A 367 6.12 27.37 19.83
C GLY A 367 7.10 26.20 19.62
N SER A 368 8.05 26.31 18.68
CA SER A 368 9.12 25.32 18.49
C SER A 368 10.38 25.87 17.82
N VAL A 369 11.49 25.13 17.98
CA VAL A 369 12.77 25.38 17.32
C VAL A 369 13.42 24.05 16.93
N VAL A 370 14.19 24.03 15.83
CA VAL A 370 14.94 22.84 15.38
C VAL A 370 16.41 22.96 15.78
N MET A 371 16.90 21.99 16.56
CA MET A 371 18.26 21.97 17.13
C MET A 371 19.31 21.58 16.08
N LYS A 372 19.51 22.45 15.07
CA LYS A 372 20.57 22.30 14.06
C LYS A 372 21.97 22.31 14.72
N PRO A 373 23.00 21.66 14.15
CA PRO A 373 24.30 21.50 14.81
C PRO A 373 24.99 22.82 15.21
N GLU A 374 24.86 23.87 14.39
CA GLU A 374 25.43 25.20 14.68
C GLU A 374 24.76 25.89 15.88
N MET A 375 23.44 25.82 15.96
CA MET A 375 22.67 26.37 17.07
C MET A 375 22.88 25.54 18.34
N ALA A 376 22.90 24.21 18.23
CA ALA A 376 23.23 23.31 19.34
C ALA A 376 24.63 23.56 19.89
N ARG A 377 25.63 23.89 19.04
CA ARG A 377 26.95 24.37 19.49
C ARG A 377 26.88 25.73 20.18
N ARG A 378 26.21 26.71 19.56
CA ARG A 378 26.09 28.09 20.10
C ARG A 378 25.53 28.13 21.53
N TYR A 379 24.60 27.23 21.86
CA TYR A 379 23.95 27.16 23.17
C TYR A 379 24.36 25.94 24.02
N ASN A 380 25.56 25.39 23.79
CA ASN A 380 26.18 24.33 24.60
C ASN A 380 25.25 23.11 24.86
N ALA A 381 24.62 22.63 23.78
CA ALA A 381 23.71 21.49 23.74
C ALA A 381 24.03 20.51 22.59
N GLU A 382 25.17 20.65 21.91
CA GLU A 382 25.59 19.70 20.86
C GLU A 382 25.81 18.28 21.44
N ASP A 383 26.33 18.18 22.67
CA ASP A 383 26.42 16.92 23.42
C ASP A 383 25.03 16.31 23.65
N LEU A 384 24.02 17.11 23.99
CA LEU A 384 22.64 16.67 24.22
C LEU A 384 21.94 16.25 22.93
N VAL A 385 22.15 16.97 21.82
CA VAL A 385 21.60 16.60 20.50
C VAL A 385 22.25 15.31 19.99
N ARG A 386 23.58 15.18 20.10
CA ARG A 386 24.30 13.94 19.78
C ARG A 386 23.87 12.80 20.70
N ARG A 387 23.68 13.07 22.00
CA ARG A 387 23.14 12.12 22.98
C ARG A 387 21.73 11.66 22.60
N LEU A 388 20.83 12.55 22.17
CA LEU A 388 19.45 12.17 21.85
C LEU A 388 19.39 11.21 20.65
N ILE A 389 20.17 11.51 19.61
CA ILE A 389 20.29 10.65 18.42
C ILE A 389 20.97 9.33 18.81
N ARG A 390 22.07 9.36 19.58
CA ARG A 390 22.77 8.16 20.06
C ARG A 390 21.89 7.27 20.93
N ASP A 391 21.22 7.85 21.92
CA ASP A 391 20.41 7.12 22.89
C ASP A 391 19.16 6.53 22.20
N LEU A 392 18.61 7.20 21.18
CA LEU A 392 17.60 6.61 20.30
C LEU A 392 18.17 5.47 19.43
N VAL A 393 19.31 5.66 18.78
CA VAL A 393 19.94 4.65 17.91
C VAL A 393 20.32 3.39 18.71
N GLY A 394 20.82 3.57 19.94
CA GLY A 394 21.03 2.49 20.91
C GLY A 394 19.73 1.87 21.42
N THR A 395 18.73 2.68 21.77
CA THR A 395 17.36 2.22 22.09
C THR A 395 16.80 1.33 21.00
N LEU A 396 17.12 1.60 19.73
CA LEU A 396 16.64 0.85 18.56
C LEU A 396 17.57 -0.28 18.11
N GLY A 397 18.73 -0.47 18.75
CA GLY A 397 19.70 -1.55 18.47
C GLY A 397 20.20 -1.61 17.02
N VAL A 398 20.17 -0.49 16.29
CA VAL A 398 20.54 -0.40 14.87
C VAL A 398 21.83 0.39 14.66
N GLY A 399 22.75 -0.14 13.84
CA GLY A 399 23.99 0.53 13.51
C GLY A 399 23.84 1.59 12.41
N CYS A 400 23.40 2.80 12.77
CA CYS A 400 23.57 3.96 11.88
C CYS A 400 25.06 4.07 11.47
N ALA A 401 25.35 3.93 10.18
CA ALA A 401 26.72 3.86 9.67
C ALA A 401 27.55 5.10 10.09
N GLY A 402 28.84 5.00 10.39
CA GLY A 402 29.85 4.07 9.83
C GLY A 402 29.84 2.58 10.23
N ALA A 403 30.43 1.79 9.33
CA ALA A 403 30.95 0.42 9.48
C ALA A 403 30.45 -0.46 10.65
N GLY A 404 29.36 -1.22 10.46
CA GLY A 404 28.89 -2.15 11.51
C GLY A 404 27.62 -2.98 11.23
N GLN A 405 27.29 -3.28 9.97
CA GLN A 405 26.30 -4.30 9.56
C GLN A 405 24.88 -4.30 10.21
N VAL A 406 24.26 -3.15 10.51
CA VAL A 406 22.78 -3.03 10.38
C VAL A 406 22.39 -1.73 9.68
N SER A 407 22.13 -1.83 8.37
CA SER A 407 21.42 -0.84 7.54
C SER A 407 22.04 0.56 7.35
N LYS A 408 22.63 0.79 6.16
CA LYS A 408 22.95 2.15 5.62
C LYS A 408 21.69 3.00 5.28
N LEU A 409 20.50 2.61 5.73
CA LEU A 409 19.21 3.14 5.24
C LEU A 409 18.39 3.89 6.29
N LEU A 410 18.92 4.16 7.48
CA LEU A 410 18.24 4.96 8.52
C LEU A 410 18.91 6.31 8.70
N THR A 411 18.13 7.38 8.68
CA THR A 411 18.59 8.76 8.87
C THR A 411 17.69 9.50 9.88
N SER A 412 18.32 10.15 10.85
CA SER A 412 17.64 11.03 11.80
C SER A 412 17.40 12.41 11.19
N GLU A 413 16.22 12.97 11.40
CA GLU A 413 16.02 14.42 11.34
C GLU A 413 16.74 15.09 12.53
N TYR A 414 17.00 16.39 12.46
CA TYR A 414 17.48 17.14 13.61
C TYR A 414 16.35 17.26 14.66
N PRO A 415 16.62 17.07 15.96
CA PRO A 415 15.60 17.17 16.99
C PRO A 415 14.88 18.52 16.99
N GLN A 416 13.57 18.49 17.14
CA GLN A 416 12.74 19.68 17.35
C GLN A 416 12.42 19.78 18.85
N VAL A 417 12.72 20.93 19.47
CA VAL A 417 12.24 21.25 20.81
C VAL A 417 10.98 22.09 20.68
N VAL A 418 9.96 21.78 21.48
CA VAL A 418 8.63 22.39 21.40
C VAL A 418 8.18 22.84 22.79
N ARG A 419 7.66 24.06 22.85
CA ARG A 419 7.05 24.70 24.02
C ARG A 419 5.55 24.85 23.78
N TYR A 420 4.75 24.34 24.70
CA TYR A 420 3.33 24.66 24.80
C TYR A 420 3.15 25.52 26.05
N GLU A 421 2.70 26.76 25.88
CA GLU A 421 2.27 27.62 26.98
C GLU A 421 0.88 27.17 27.49
N ARG A 422 0.42 27.74 28.62
CA ARG A 422 -0.90 27.44 29.18
C ARG A 422 -1.99 27.51 28.11
N GLY A 423 -2.74 26.41 27.95
CA GLY A 423 -3.83 26.30 26.98
C GLY A 423 -3.41 25.96 25.55
N GLN A 424 -2.12 25.94 25.20
CA GLN A 424 -1.67 25.55 23.85
C GLN A 424 -1.73 24.04 23.65
N TYR A 425 -2.00 23.62 22.41
CA TYR A 425 -2.30 22.24 22.02
C TYR A 425 -1.80 21.91 20.60
N PHE A 426 -1.91 20.63 20.23
CA PHE A 426 -1.79 20.15 18.86
C PHE A 426 -2.89 19.11 18.63
N THR A 427 -3.84 19.38 17.73
CA THR A 427 -4.94 18.45 17.43
C THR A 427 -4.45 17.22 16.66
N ASP A 428 -5.37 16.33 16.27
CA ASP A 428 -5.03 15.02 15.71
C ASP A 428 -4.23 15.09 14.39
N HIS A 429 -2.99 14.59 14.42
CA HIS A 429 -2.05 14.59 13.30
C HIS A 429 -1.33 13.24 13.13
N GLU A 430 -0.93 12.92 11.89
CA GLU A 430 -0.06 11.78 11.56
C GLU A 430 1.37 12.29 11.48
N ASP A 431 2.28 11.65 12.21
CA ASP A 431 3.67 12.11 12.31
C ASP A 431 4.49 11.78 11.05
N ALA A 432 4.11 10.71 10.36
CA ALA A 432 4.77 10.22 9.16
C ALA A 432 4.01 10.61 7.88
N PHE A 433 4.77 11.04 6.89
CA PHE A 433 4.28 11.27 5.53
C PHE A 433 4.10 9.91 4.81
N ALA A 434 2.96 9.25 4.81
CA ALA A 434 2.06 9.03 3.65
C ALA A 434 2.56 8.56 2.17
N ALA A 435 1.64 8.26 1.18
CA ALA A 435 1.63 8.34 -0.37
C ALA A 435 0.45 9.23 -1.24
N SER A 436 0.14 10.59 -1.54
CA SER A 436 0.56 12.14 -1.56
C SER A 436 0.76 13.17 -0.29
N LYS A 437 1.84 13.82 0.34
CA LYS A 437 3.30 14.41 0.30
C LYS A 437 4.71 13.66 0.19
N ALA A 438 4.99 12.52 0.84
CA ALA A 438 6.23 11.68 0.97
C ALA A 438 7.15 11.12 -0.17
N ARG A 439 6.85 10.06 -1.00
CA ARG A 439 7.91 9.35 -1.80
C ARG A 439 8.61 10.30 -2.81
N VAL A 440 8.05 11.49 -3.03
CA VAL A 440 8.71 12.64 -3.67
C VAL A 440 10.01 13.01 -2.94
N ASP A 441 9.95 13.16 -1.62
CA ASP A 441 11.09 13.33 -0.71
C ASP A 441 12.01 12.07 -0.69
N ASN A 442 11.58 10.97 -1.32
CA ASN A 442 12.12 9.61 -1.19
C ASN A 442 12.46 9.23 0.26
N TYR A 443 11.64 9.67 1.21
CA TYR A 443 11.91 9.57 2.64
C TYR A 443 10.63 9.31 3.41
N GLN A 444 10.73 8.52 4.48
CA GLN A 444 9.62 8.14 5.33
C GLN A 444 10.05 8.07 6.78
N ARG A 445 9.35 8.78 7.68
CA ARG A 445 9.53 8.66 9.13
C ARG A 445 9.10 7.26 9.58
N ARG A 446 10.03 6.52 10.19
CA ARG A 446 9.86 5.14 10.65
C ARG A 446 9.54 5.06 12.13
N VAL A 447 10.21 5.91 12.89
CA VAL A 447 10.18 5.92 14.35
C VAL A 447 10.08 7.37 14.80
N THR A 448 9.16 7.63 15.71
CA THR A 448 9.15 8.85 16.53
C THR A 448 9.66 8.49 17.92
N LEU A 449 10.60 9.29 18.43
CA LEU A 449 10.86 9.39 19.86
C LEU A 449 10.46 10.80 20.32
N LEU A 450 9.60 10.85 21.33
CA LEU A 450 9.15 12.08 21.99
C LEU A 450 9.56 12.01 23.47
N VAL A 451 10.52 12.83 23.88
CA VAL A 451 11.01 12.95 25.26
C VAL A 451 10.31 14.11 25.95
N TYR A 452 9.72 13.87 27.12
CA TYR A 452 9.17 14.94 27.96
C TYR A 452 10.28 15.62 28.75
N LEU A 453 10.44 16.94 28.57
CA LEU A 453 11.55 17.69 29.17
C LEU A 453 11.21 18.33 30.52
N ASN A 454 9.94 18.33 30.92
CA ASN A 454 9.48 18.70 32.24
C ASN A 454 8.28 17.84 32.68
N ASP A 455 7.96 17.91 33.98
CA ASP A 455 6.71 17.39 34.54
C ASP A 455 5.58 18.39 34.27
N VAL A 456 4.41 17.90 33.90
CA VAL A 456 3.17 18.71 33.73
C VAL A 456 2.12 18.08 34.62
N GLU A 457 1.51 18.83 35.55
CA GLU A 457 0.66 18.21 36.56
C GLU A 457 -0.80 18.10 36.10
N LYS A 458 -1.26 18.98 35.22
CA LYS A 458 -2.61 18.89 34.64
C LYS A 458 -2.69 19.18 33.14
N GLY A 459 -3.56 18.42 32.47
CA GLY A 459 -3.68 18.43 31.01
C GLY A 459 -2.40 17.95 30.32
N GLY A 460 -2.15 18.44 29.12
CA GLY A 460 -0.87 18.28 28.43
C GLY A 460 -0.52 16.87 27.98
N ALA A 461 -1.42 15.87 28.11
CA ALA A 461 -1.11 14.50 27.73
C ALA A 461 -0.84 14.35 26.22
N THR A 462 -0.05 13.35 25.86
CA THR A 462 0.02 12.87 24.47
C THR A 462 -1.05 11.80 24.33
N ARG A 463 -2.11 12.11 23.59
CA ARG A 463 -3.32 11.30 23.46
C ARG A 463 -3.34 10.58 22.12
N PHE A 464 -3.80 9.33 22.08
CA PHE A 464 -3.96 8.57 20.83
C PHE A 464 -5.45 8.27 20.52
N PRO A 465 -6.36 9.25 20.31
CA PRO A 465 -7.81 9.05 20.42
C PRO A 465 -8.56 7.95 19.67
N LYS A 466 -8.02 7.25 18.64
CA LYS A 466 -8.58 5.91 18.33
C LYS A 466 -7.89 4.81 19.13
N LEU A 467 -6.56 4.77 19.39
CA LEU A 467 -5.97 3.81 20.35
C LEU A 467 -6.48 4.01 21.79
N GLY A 468 -7.16 5.13 22.06
CA GLY A 468 -7.99 5.39 23.24
C GLY A 468 -7.21 5.87 24.47
N PHE A 469 -6.03 5.31 24.72
CA PHE A 469 -5.15 5.72 25.82
C PHE A 469 -4.46 7.09 25.61
N GLN A 470 -3.88 7.59 26.70
CA GLN A 470 -3.07 8.82 26.74
C GLN A 470 -1.92 8.72 27.76
N VAL A 471 -0.88 9.53 27.55
CA VAL A 471 0.36 9.52 28.35
C VAL A 471 0.58 10.91 28.95
N LYS A 472 0.59 11.01 30.29
CA LYS A 472 0.88 12.26 31.02
C LYS A 472 2.37 12.62 30.91
N PRO A 473 2.76 13.89 30.71
CA PRO A 473 4.17 14.28 30.69
C PRO A 473 4.83 14.09 32.06
N ARG A 474 5.93 13.33 32.09
CA ARG A 474 6.82 13.20 33.25
C ARG A 474 8.26 13.38 32.82
N GLN A 475 9.01 14.22 33.53
CA GLN A 475 10.33 14.68 33.09
C GLN A 475 11.31 13.52 32.92
N GLY A 476 12.00 13.47 31.78
CA GLY A 476 12.99 12.44 31.49
C GLY A 476 12.42 11.14 30.92
N GLN A 477 11.09 10.96 30.93
CA GLN A 477 10.45 9.83 30.24
C GLN A 477 10.39 10.08 28.73
N ALA A 478 10.48 9.01 27.95
CA ALA A 478 10.34 9.06 26.49
C ALA A 478 9.25 8.12 25.98
N LEU A 479 8.55 8.55 24.93
CA LEU A 479 7.52 7.82 24.22
C LEU A 479 8.04 7.44 22.83
N LEU A 480 8.03 6.15 22.51
CA LEU A 480 8.55 5.59 21.27
C LEU A 480 7.40 4.92 20.49
N PHE A 481 7.19 5.30 19.23
CA PHE A 481 6.19 4.67 18.38
C PHE A 481 6.59 4.65 16.90
N PHE A 482 5.90 3.81 16.13
CA PHE A 482 6.25 3.50 14.74
C PHE A 482 5.22 4.09 13.78
N PRO A 483 5.36 5.37 13.38
CA PRO A 483 4.38 6.01 12.53
C PRO A 483 4.38 5.49 11.09
N SER A 484 5.19 4.49 10.69
CA SER A 484 5.01 3.78 9.40
C SER A 484 5.26 2.27 9.39
N PHE A 485 4.39 1.53 8.69
CA PHE A 485 4.55 0.11 8.32
C PHE A 485 5.84 -0.13 7.53
N ALA A 486 6.38 -1.35 7.56
CA ALA A 486 7.59 -1.74 6.81
C ALA A 486 7.56 -1.33 5.31
N ASN A 487 6.40 -1.43 4.64
CA ASN A 487 6.17 -1.00 3.25
C ASN A 487 6.14 0.54 3.01
N GLY A 488 6.45 1.34 4.04
CA GLY A 488 6.52 2.80 3.97
C GLY A 488 5.16 3.49 3.86
N ARG A 489 4.06 2.83 4.22
CA ARG A 489 2.77 3.50 4.52
C ARG A 489 2.81 3.99 5.96
N PRO A 490 2.43 5.24 6.29
CA PRO A 490 2.32 5.62 7.68
C PRO A 490 1.27 4.73 8.34
N ASP A 491 1.50 4.25 9.56
CA ASP A 491 0.51 3.49 10.31
C ASP A 491 -0.41 4.52 10.96
N PRO A 492 -1.60 4.70 10.41
CA PRO A 492 -2.43 5.83 10.75
C PRO A 492 -3.16 5.57 12.07
N ARG A 493 -2.98 4.37 12.66
CA ARG A 493 -3.39 4.03 14.01
C ARG A 493 -2.55 4.81 15.04
N THR A 494 -1.35 5.27 14.68
CA THR A 494 -0.53 6.19 15.50
C THR A 494 -0.83 7.68 15.25
N LEU A 495 -1.93 8.03 14.58
CA LEU A 495 -2.47 9.40 14.62
C LEU A 495 -2.59 9.79 16.10
N HIS A 496 -2.19 11.00 16.50
CA HIS A 496 -2.15 11.41 17.91
C HIS A 496 -2.28 12.93 18.07
N SER A 497 -2.44 13.40 19.31
CA SER A 497 -2.62 14.80 19.66
C SER A 497 -1.87 15.14 20.96
N ALA A 498 -1.52 16.42 21.13
CA ALA A 498 -1.10 16.98 22.41
C ALA A 498 -2.27 17.77 23.00
N GLU A 499 -2.80 17.30 24.11
CA GLU A 499 -3.87 17.99 24.85
C GLU A 499 -3.38 19.35 25.38
N ALA A 500 -4.32 20.27 25.60
CA ALA A 500 -4.01 21.55 26.26
C ALA A 500 -3.46 21.32 27.66
N ALA A 501 -2.35 21.98 28.01
CA ALA A 501 -1.76 21.92 29.35
C ALA A 501 -2.26 23.09 30.22
N GLU A 502 -2.49 22.85 31.51
CA GLU A 502 -2.70 23.94 32.47
C GLU A 502 -1.38 24.61 32.87
N ASP A 503 -0.25 23.90 32.70
CA ASP A 503 1.11 24.36 32.96
C ASP A 503 1.90 24.52 31.65
N GLU A 504 3.12 25.05 31.70
CA GLU A 504 4.02 25.03 30.53
C GLU A 504 4.50 23.58 30.26
N LYS A 505 4.45 23.13 29.01
CA LYS A 505 4.93 21.79 28.58
C LYS A 505 6.06 21.90 27.58
N TRP A 506 7.14 21.17 27.85
CA TRP A 506 8.30 21.03 26.97
C TRP A 506 8.49 19.59 26.49
N ILE A 507 8.74 19.42 25.19
CA ILE A 507 9.15 18.14 24.60
C ILE A 507 10.34 18.33 23.67
N ALA A 508 11.20 17.30 23.57
CA ALA A 508 12.09 17.11 22.44
C ALA A 508 11.55 15.95 21.61
N GLN A 509 11.28 16.19 20.33
CA GLN A 509 10.86 15.17 19.38
C GLN A 509 11.92 14.97 18.31
N VAL A 510 12.23 13.72 18.00
CA VAL A 510 13.16 13.35 16.93
C VAL A 510 12.57 12.20 16.13
N TRP A 511 12.71 12.30 14.81
CA TRP A 511 12.24 11.30 13.87
C TRP A 511 13.42 10.60 13.22
N ILE A 512 13.42 9.27 13.25
CA ILE A 512 14.27 8.47 12.37
C ILE A 512 13.41 7.99 11.22
N GLY A 513 13.90 8.20 10.00
CA GLY A 513 13.26 7.73 8.78
C GLY A 513 14.18 6.86 7.93
N SER A 514 13.64 6.35 6.84
CA SER A 514 14.37 5.61 5.81
C SER A 514 14.00 6.10 4.42
N PRO A 515 14.80 5.81 3.40
CA PRO A 515 14.32 5.82 2.03
C PRO A 515 13.06 4.99 1.86
N MET A 516 12.20 5.36 0.90
CA MET A 516 11.03 4.55 0.58
C MET A 516 11.47 3.19 -0.01
N PRO A 517 10.80 2.07 0.35
CA PRO A 517 11.17 0.75 -0.18
C PRO A 517 11.17 0.74 -1.71
N SER A 518 12.33 0.49 -2.30
CA SER A 518 12.47 0.40 -3.75
C SER A 518 11.71 -0.80 -4.28
N HIS A 519 10.80 -0.59 -5.24
CA HIS A 519 10.27 -1.66 -6.08
C HIS A 519 11.38 -2.18 -7.01
N ARG A 520 12.30 -2.97 -6.46
CA ARG A 520 13.10 -3.91 -7.27
C ARG A 520 12.15 -4.95 -7.85
N ARG A 521 12.41 -5.33 -9.09
CA ARG A 521 11.63 -6.32 -9.85
C ARG A 521 12.19 -7.71 -9.58
#